data_AF-A0A2S6CNP5-F1
#
_entry.id   AF-A0A2S6CNP5-F1
#
_cell.length_a   1.000
_cell.length_b   1.000
_cell.length_c   1.000
_cell.angle_alpha   90.00
_cell.angle_beta   90.00
_cell.angle_gamma   90.00
#
_symmetry.space_group_name_H-M   'P 1'
#
loop_
_entity.id
_entity.type
_entity.pdbx_description
1 polymer ?
#
loop_
_entity_poly.entity_id
_entity_poly.type
_entity_poly.pdbx_seq_one_letter_code
_entity_poly.pdbx_strand_id
1 'polypeptide(L)'
;MFAAYKQLPLPVSHARTCTVAYGKHLEGYQIALNTHAKHGDYHSYPTYLLDHPILDGLWSKELALLDVLLQELSKAKSEQLEWLVWFDADTVIMNKLIPLETFLPPNERNDVHLLYTKDWNGLNNGVFLLRVLNWSLELLSSIVAYRSFKPEDKLPFTEHSAMDKVMQLDKYKHGAVECPPQWFNAYPSDGGDKDVHYDYRLGQMLVDKLEKNRTRWEIPLSRTNYEKQIEEFWRSLNKERSQVQAERTKVDKEKAKENKAEGERADIDKKKADAIVGKVGGNAEANERHVHVDKHKLFSFLQHAPAKNERAKGDQDPRREV
;
A
#
# COMPACT_ATOMS: atom_id res chain seq x y z
N MET A 1 -28.52 11.18 -37.34
CA MET A 1 -27.50 11.92 -38.13
C MET A 1 -26.92 13.00 -37.21
N PHE A 2 -25.99 12.63 -36.33
CA PHE A 2 -25.31 13.58 -35.42
C PHE A 2 -23.88 13.76 -35.91
N ALA A 3 -23.52 15.01 -36.15
CA ALA A 3 -22.26 15.42 -36.73
C ALA A 3 -21.08 15.01 -35.82
N ALA A 4 -20.06 14.42 -36.45
CA ALA A 4 -18.79 14.12 -35.82
C ALA A 4 -18.09 15.43 -35.42
N TYR A 5 -18.20 15.80 -34.14
CA TYR A 5 -17.20 16.64 -33.51
C TYR A 5 -15.93 15.80 -33.42
N LYS A 6 -14.97 16.06 -34.32
CA LYS A 6 -13.57 15.69 -34.07
C LYS A 6 -13.14 16.44 -32.82
N GLN A 7 -13.27 15.80 -31.66
CA GLN A 7 -12.58 16.23 -30.45
C GLN A 7 -11.09 16.24 -30.78
N LEU A 8 -10.50 17.44 -30.77
CA LEU A 8 -9.07 17.59 -30.53
C LEU A 8 -8.75 16.77 -29.27
N PRO A 9 -7.65 16.00 -29.23
CA PRO A 9 -7.34 15.20 -28.06
C PRO A 9 -7.27 16.13 -26.85
N LEU A 10 -8.18 15.93 -25.90
CA LEU A 10 -8.11 16.57 -24.60
C LEU A 10 -6.71 16.26 -24.03
N PRO A 11 -6.07 17.20 -23.32
CA PRO A 11 -4.84 16.88 -22.60
C PRO A 11 -5.09 15.62 -21.78
N VAL A 12 -4.20 14.64 -21.90
CA VAL A 12 -4.34 13.33 -21.23
C VAL A 12 -4.56 13.63 -19.75
N SER A 13 -5.76 13.29 -19.23
CA SER A 13 -6.07 13.43 -17.82
C SER A 13 -5.00 12.67 -17.03
N HIS A 14 -4.36 13.28 -16.04
CA HIS A 14 -3.36 12.56 -15.22
C HIS A 14 -4.01 11.47 -14.36
N ALA A 15 -5.33 11.58 -14.13
CA ALA A 15 -6.11 10.63 -13.36
C ALA A 15 -7.40 10.16 -14.06
N ARG A 16 -7.83 8.95 -13.74
CA ARG A 16 -9.17 8.40 -14.02
C ARG A 16 -9.81 7.96 -12.70
N THR A 17 -11.13 8.08 -12.60
CA THR A 17 -11.86 7.51 -11.47
C THR A 17 -12.43 6.14 -11.80
N CYS A 18 -12.53 5.26 -10.81
CA CYS A 18 -12.98 3.87 -10.96
C CYS A 18 -13.95 3.50 -9.84
N THR A 19 -15.03 2.79 -10.18
CA THR A 19 -16.02 2.31 -9.21
C THR A 19 -16.74 1.05 -9.70
N VAL A 20 -17.39 0.37 -8.77
CA VAL A 20 -18.27 -0.78 -9.03
C VAL A 20 -19.64 -0.46 -8.43
N ALA A 21 -20.69 -0.51 -9.23
CA ALA A 21 -22.05 -0.29 -8.74
C ALA A 21 -23.06 -1.21 -9.43
N TYR A 22 -23.59 -2.16 -8.67
CA TYR A 22 -24.65 -3.07 -9.12
C TYR A 22 -25.45 -3.60 -7.92
N GLY A 23 -26.53 -4.34 -8.20
CA GLY A 23 -27.29 -5.05 -7.17
C GLY A 23 -28.37 -4.22 -6.49
N LYS A 24 -28.76 -4.63 -5.27
CA LYS A 24 -30.00 -4.21 -4.60
C LYS A 24 -30.07 -2.71 -4.26
N HIS A 25 -28.92 -2.04 -4.11
CA HIS A 25 -28.83 -0.64 -3.68
C HIS A 25 -28.58 0.34 -4.82
N LEU A 26 -28.74 -0.10 -6.07
CA LEU A 26 -28.42 0.69 -7.26
C LEU A 26 -29.08 2.07 -7.30
N GLU A 27 -30.32 2.22 -6.81
CA GLU A 27 -31.00 3.51 -6.75
C GLU A 27 -30.27 4.50 -5.83
N GLY A 28 -29.80 4.05 -4.66
CA GLY A 28 -29.00 4.87 -3.75
C GLY A 28 -27.64 5.22 -4.36
N TYR A 29 -26.97 4.23 -4.96
CA TYR A 29 -25.70 4.42 -5.66
C TYR A 29 -25.84 5.44 -6.78
N GLN A 30 -26.94 5.47 -7.53
CA GLN A 30 -27.11 6.42 -8.62
C GLN A 30 -27.05 7.89 -8.16
N ILE A 31 -27.53 8.19 -6.96
CA ILE A 31 -27.47 9.54 -6.38
C ILE A 31 -26.02 9.91 -6.03
N ALA A 32 -25.29 8.95 -5.46
CA ALA A 32 -23.87 9.07 -5.13
C ALA A 32 -23.00 9.22 -6.39
N LEU A 33 -23.16 8.33 -7.37
CA LEU A 33 -22.48 8.35 -8.67
C LEU A 33 -22.71 9.66 -9.42
N ASN A 34 -23.91 10.26 -9.35
CA ASN A 34 -24.17 11.57 -9.96
C ASN A 34 -23.30 12.70 -9.38
N THR A 35 -22.82 12.55 -8.15
CA THR A 35 -21.88 13.51 -7.55
C THR A 35 -20.49 13.39 -8.17
N HIS A 36 -20.04 12.15 -8.38
CA HIS A 36 -18.78 11.82 -9.02
C HIS A 36 -18.79 12.20 -10.50
N ALA A 37 -19.88 11.91 -11.22
CA ALA A 37 -20.06 12.31 -12.61
C ALA A 37 -19.94 13.84 -12.77
N LYS A 38 -20.61 14.63 -11.92
CA LYS A 38 -20.51 16.11 -11.96
C LYS A 38 -19.10 16.63 -11.70
N HIS A 39 -18.34 15.96 -10.83
CA HIS A 39 -16.95 16.31 -10.54
C HIS A 39 -16.04 15.92 -11.71
N GLY A 40 -16.23 14.72 -12.26
CA GLY A 40 -15.52 14.23 -13.44
C GLY A 40 -15.77 15.13 -14.66
N ASP A 41 -17.00 15.54 -14.90
CA ASP A 41 -17.34 16.49 -15.97
C ASP A 41 -16.67 17.85 -15.76
N TYR A 42 -16.62 18.32 -14.50
CA TYR A 42 -16.02 19.62 -14.16
C TYR A 42 -14.50 19.64 -14.37
N HIS A 43 -13.79 18.56 -14.03
CA HIS A 43 -12.33 18.45 -14.13
C HIS A 43 -11.84 17.60 -15.30
N SER A 44 -12.74 17.11 -16.15
CA SER A 44 -12.44 16.19 -17.26
C SER A 44 -11.82 14.85 -16.84
N TYR A 45 -12.27 14.26 -15.74
CA TYR A 45 -11.88 12.89 -15.36
C TYR A 45 -12.81 11.86 -15.98
N PRO A 46 -12.32 10.93 -16.82
CA PRO A 46 -13.10 9.78 -17.22
C PRO A 46 -13.42 8.91 -15.99
N THR A 47 -14.57 8.25 -16.02
CA THR A 47 -14.99 7.29 -14.98
C THR A 47 -15.14 5.91 -15.60
N TYR A 48 -14.47 4.91 -15.02
CA TYR A 48 -14.73 3.50 -15.30
C TYR A 48 -15.75 2.98 -14.28
N LEU A 49 -16.86 2.42 -14.78
CA LEU A 49 -17.91 1.81 -13.98
C LEU A 49 -18.05 0.34 -14.38
N LEU A 50 -17.86 -0.56 -13.41
CA LEU A 50 -18.24 -1.96 -13.55
C LEU A 50 -19.64 -2.14 -12.93
N ASP A 51 -20.60 -2.49 -13.79
CA ASP A 51 -22.04 -2.56 -13.47
C ASP A 51 -22.57 -3.99 -13.29
N HIS A 52 -21.67 -4.97 -13.20
CA HIS A 52 -21.99 -6.38 -12.99
C HIS A 52 -20.89 -7.08 -12.16
N PRO A 53 -21.24 -8.13 -11.39
CA PRO A 53 -20.24 -8.88 -10.62
C PRO A 53 -19.34 -9.69 -11.56
N ILE A 54 -18.04 -9.71 -11.26
CA ILE A 54 -17.08 -10.63 -11.90
C ILE A 54 -16.72 -11.78 -10.94
N LEU A 55 -16.45 -11.43 -9.69
CA LEU A 55 -16.25 -12.38 -8.58
C LEU A 55 -17.33 -12.20 -7.52
N ASP A 56 -17.42 -13.21 -6.68
CA ASP A 56 -18.26 -13.19 -5.49
C ASP A 56 -17.87 -12.04 -4.54
N GLY A 57 -18.86 -11.48 -3.86
CA GLY A 57 -18.65 -10.43 -2.86
C GLY A 57 -18.00 -9.17 -3.43
N LEU A 58 -17.20 -8.52 -2.59
CA LEU A 58 -16.61 -7.21 -2.85
C LEU A 58 -15.27 -7.27 -3.62
N TRP A 59 -14.81 -8.48 -4.01
CA TRP A 59 -13.59 -8.73 -4.79
C TRP A 59 -13.63 -8.20 -6.24
N SER A 60 -14.81 -7.77 -6.71
CA SER A 60 -14.95 -7.16 -8.04
C SER A 60 -14.19 -5.83 -8.17
N LYS A 61 -13.92 -5.14 -7.04
CA LYS A 61 -13.14 -3.91 -6.98
C LYS A 61 -11.72 -4.09 -7.51
N GLU A 62 -10.99 -5.09 -7.01
CA GLU A 62 -9.62 -5.35 -7.43
C GLU A 62 -9.56 -5.79 -8.89
N LEU A 63 -10.55 -6.55 -9.36
CA LEU A 63 -10.62 -6.96 -10.76
C LEU A 63 -10.91 -5.80 -11.71
N ALA A 64 -11.82 -4.90 -11.35
CA ALA A 64 -12.08 -3.68 -12.12
C ALA A 64 -10.81 -2.84 -12.27
N LEU A 65 -10.07 -2.66 -11.17
CA LEU A 65 -8.81 -1.92 -11.19
C LEU A 65 -7.71 -2.65 -11.99
N LEU A 66 -7.63 -3.97 -11.90
CA LEU A 66 -6.70 -4.78 -12.70
C LEU A 66 -6.98 -4.65 -14.20
N ASP A 67 -8.24 -4.69 -14.62
CA ASP A 67 -8.64 -4.49 -16.02
C ASP A 67 -8.17 -3.12 -16.53
N VAL A 68 -8.46 -2.04 -15.78
CA VAL A 68 -8.01 -0.69 -16.14
C VAL A 68 -6.49 -0.59 -16.17
N LEU A 69 -5.79 -1.12 -15.18
CA LEU A 69 -4.32 -1.10 -15.15
C LEU A 69 -3.71 -1.82 -16.36
N LEU A 70 -4.21 -3.00 -16.72
CA LEU A 70 -3.70 -3.75 -17.87
C LEU A 70 -3.91 -2.97 -19.18
N GLN A 71 -5.08 -2.35 -19.35
CA GLN A 71 -5.36 -1.49 -20.49
C GLN A 71 -4.40 -0.29 -20.54
N GLU A 72 -4.20 0.42 -19.44
CA GLU A 72 -3.29 1.58 -19.39
C GLU A 72 -1.83 1.16 -19.61
N LEU A 73 -1.36 0.09 -18.96
CA LEU A 73 0.02 -0.39 -19.10
C LEU A 73 0.33 -0.90 -20.52
N SER A 74 -0.68 -1.26 -21.31
CA SER A 74 -0.52 -1.66 -22.71
C SER A 74 -0.29 -0.48 -23.69
N LYS A 75 -0.56 0.76 -23.27
CA LYS A 75 -0.40 1.95 -24.11
C LYS A 75 1.04 2.46 -24.14
N ALA A 76 1.37 3.34 -25.08
CA ALA A 76 2.63 4.08 -25.04
C ALA A 76 2.67 5.01 -23.82
N LYS A 77 3.85 5.21 -23.21
CA LYS A 77 4.00 5.98 -21.96
C LYS A 77 3.41 7.40 -22.01
N SER A 78 3.44 8.05 -23.18
CA SER A 78 2.84 9.38 -23.39
C SER A 78 1.31 9.41 -23.42
N GLU A 79 0.67 8.24 -23.50
CA GLU A 79 -0.79 8.07 -23.57
C GLU A 79 -1.36 7.40 -22.31
N GLN A 80 -0.49 6.98 -21.38
CA GLN A 80 -0.89 6.35 -20.13
C GLN A 80 -1.42 7.40 -19.16
N LEU A 81 -2.48 7.05 -18.45
CA LEU A 81 -2.82 7.72 -17.21
C LEU A 81 -1.70 7.53 -16.17
N GLU A 82 -1.55 8.47 -15.25
CA GLU A 82 -0.59 8.33 -14.15
C GLU A 82 -1.24 7.73 -12.90
N TRP A 83 -2.52 8.03 -12.65
CA TRP A 83 -3.23 7.63 -11.44
C TRP A 83 -4.64 7.12 -11.71
N LEU A 84 -5.04 6.15 -10.92
CA LEU A 84 -6.42 5.70 -10.76
C LEU A 84 -6.91 6.16 -9.39
N VAL A 85 -8.14 6.65 -9.32
CA VAL A 85 -8.81 7.02 -8.08
C VAL A 85 -10.00 6.09 -7.90
N TRP A 86 -9.89 5.17 -6.96
CA TRP A 86 -11.00 4.30 -6.59
C TRP A 86 -11.96 5.04 -5.67
N PHE A 87 -13.26 4.80 -5.85
CA PHE A 87 -14.28 5.17 -4.87
C PHE A 87 -15.41 4.11 -4.81
N ASP A 88 -15.88 3.78 -3.61
CA ASP A 88 -17.03 2.88 -3.40
C ASP A 88 -18.35 3.53 -3.84
N ALA A 89 -19.34 2.74 -4.26
CA ALA A 89 -20.56 3.29 -4.88
C ALA A 89 -21.45 4.13 -3.94
N ASP A 90 -21.23 4.06 -2.63
CA ASP A 90 -21.91 4.84 -1.61
C ASP A 90 -21.19 6.15 -1.24
N THR A 91 -20.06 6.44 -1.89
CA THR A 91 -19.32 7.69 -1.70
C THR A 91 -19.94 8.88 -2.41
N VAL A 92 -19.87 10.07 -1.82
CA VAL A 92 -20.40 11.30 -2.44
C VAL A 92 -19.35 12.40 -2.49
N ILE A 93 -19.26 13.16 -3.57
CA ILE A 93 -18.40 14.36 -3.62
C ILE A 93 -19.18 15.57 -3.13
N MET A 94 -18.69 16.16 -2.04
CA MET A 94 -19.28 17.34 -1.40
C MET A 94 -18.75 18.66 -1.96
N ASN A 95 -17.46 18.73 -2.28
CA ASN A 95 -16.85 19.91 -2.89
C ASN A 95 -16.27 19.57 -4.27
N LYS A 96 -17.05 19.83 -5.33
CA LYS A 96 -16.59 19.56 -6.70
C LYS A 96 -15.47 20.49 -7.19
N LEU A 97 -15.17 21.58 -6.47
CA LEU A 97 -14.18 22.57 -6.91
C LEU A 97 -12.73 22.14 -6.62
N ILE A 98 -12.54 21.03 -5.91
CA ILE A 98 -11.21 20.50 -5.58
C ILE A 98 -10.80 19.47 -6.63
N PRO A 99 -9.73 19.70 -7.42
CA PRO A 99 -9.22 18.70 -8.36
C PRO A 99 -8.54 17.54 -7.61
N LEU A 100 -8.56 16.33 -8.18
CA LEU A 100 -7.93 15.14 -7.58
C LEU A 100 -6.41 15.27 -7.48
N GLU A 101 -5.79 16.01 -8.41
CA GLU A 101 -4.35 16.29 -8.41
C GLU A 101 -3.89 17.01 -7.14
N THR A 102 -4.81 17.70 -6.44
CA THR A 102 -4.54 18.35 -5.16
C THR A 102 -3.89 17.38 -4.17
N PHE A 103 -4.33 16.12 -4.17
CA PHE A 103 -3.93 15.11 -3.18
C PHE A 103 -2.73 14.27 -3.64
N LEU A 104 -2.32 14.39 -4.90
CA LEU A 104 -1.24 13.59 -5.45
C LEU A 104 0.11 13.97 -4.84
N PRO A 105 1.05 13.01 -4.74
CA PRO A 105 2.40 13.33 -4.32
C PRO A 105 3.08 14.29 -5.32
N PRO A 106 4.02 15.12 -4.84
CA PRO A 106 4.81 15.97 -5.72
C PRO A 106 5.68 15.11 -6.65
N ASN A 107 6.08 15.66 -7.80
CA ASN A 107 6.75 14.91 -8.88
C ASN A 107 8.03 14.19 -8.44
N GLU A 108 8.72 14.70 -7.41
CA GLU A 108 9.95 14.09 -6.87
C GLU A 108 9.68 12.81 -6.07
N ARG A 109 8.42 12.55 -5.66
CA ARG A 109 8.00 11.36 -4.91
C ARG A 109 7.55 10.25 -5.84
N ASN A 110 8.48 9.79 -6.66
CA ASN A 110 8.28 8.62 -7.52
C ASN A 110 8.22 7.28 -6.76
N ASP A 111 8.57 7.28 -5.47
CA ASP A 111 8.48 6.15 -4.55
C ASP A 111 7.06 5.88 -4.03
N VAL A 112 6.13 6.83 -4.21
CA VAL A 112 4.75 6.71 -3.73
C VAL A 112 3.85 6.18 -4.84
N HIS A 113 3.16 5.08 -4.56
CA HIS A 113 2.35 4.33 -5.52
C HIS A 113 0.90 4.14 -5.06
N LEU A 114 0.65 4.21 -3.75
CA LEU A 114 -0.67 4.09 -3.15
C LEU A 114 -0.85 5.18 -2.08
N LEU A 115 -1.92 5.96 -2.18
CA LEU A 115 -2.40 6.84 -1.12
C LEU A 115 -3.68 6.22 -0.54
N TYR A 116 -3.69 5.99 0.76
CA TYR A 116 -4.82 5.35 1.43
C TYR A 116 -5.12 6.07 2.74
N THR A 117 -6.25 5.75 3.37
CA THR A 117 -6.68 6.37 4.64
C THR A 117 -6.95 5.31 5.68
N LYS A 118 -7.03 5.73 6.94
CA LYS A 118 -7.47 4.88 8.05
C LYS A 118 -8.64 5.50 8.80
N ASP A 119 -9.45 4.63 9.39
CA ASP A 119 -10.48 4.96 10.36
C ASP A 119 -10.29 4.15 11.66
N TRP A 120 -11.31 4.12 12.53
CA TRP A 120 -11.24 3.43 13.83
C TRP A 120 -11.10 1.91 13.69
N ASN A 121 -11.39 1.34 12.52
CA ASN A 121 -11.26 -0.08 12.21
C ASN A 121 -9.95 -0.42 11.47
N GLY A 122 -9.05 0.54 11.27
CA GLY A 122 -7.78 0.33 10.57
C GLY A 122 -7.81 0.92 9.17
N LEU A 123 -7.36 0.16 8.15
CA LEU A 123 -7.47 0.58 6.75
C LEU A 123 -8.90 1.04 6.44
N ASN A 124 -9.06 2.05 5.59
CA ASN A 124 -10.32 2.32 4.91
C ASN A 124 -10.02 2.46 3.42
N ASN A 125 -10.47 1.49 2.64
CA ASN A 125 -10.26 1.43 1.20
C ASN A 125 -11.49 1.87 0.38
N GLY A 126 -12.40 2.63 1.00
CA GLY A 126 -13.56 3.20 0.33
C GLY A 126 -13.18 4.27 -0.69
N VAL A 127 -12.11 5.02 -0.46
CA VAL A 127 -11.45 5.88 -1.45
C VAL A 127 -9.94 5.78 -1.32
N PHE A 128 -9.25 5.54 -2.42
CA PHE A 128 -7.79 5.52 -2.47
C PHE A 128 -7.26 5.89 -3.86
N LEU A 129 -6.01 6.32 -3.92
CA LEU A 129 -5.35 6.71 -5.16
C LEU A 129 -4.22 5.73 -5.45
N LEU A 130 -4.22 5.13 -6.64
CA LEU A 130 -3.30 4.09 -7.06
C LEU A 130 -2.59 4.49 -8.35
N ARG A 131 -1.27 4.57 -8.32
CA ARG A 131 -0.47 4.96 -9.49
C ARG A 131 -0.53 3.85 -10.55
N VAL A 132 -0.47 4.20 -11.83
CA VAL A 132 -0.42 3.25 -12.96
C VAL A 132 1.02 2.79 -13.19
N LEU A 133 1.37 1.63 -12.60
CA LEU A 133 2.65 0.95 -12.83
C LEU A 133 2.55 -0.54 -12.47
N ASN A 134 3.58 -1.31 -12.83
CA ASN A 134 3.69 -2.73 -12.52
C ASN A 134 3.56 -3.04 -11.02
N TRP A 135 4.07 -2.15 -10.15
CA TRP A 135 3.92 -2.30 -8.69
C TRP A 135 2.45 -2.44 -8.28
N SER A 136 1.57 -1.62 -8.85
CA SER A 136 0.13 -1.61 -8.55
C SER A 136 -0.57 -2.86 -9.12
N LEU A 137 -0.16 -3.29 -10.31
CA LEU A 137 -0.63 -4.54 -10.91
C LEU A 137 -0.30 -5.74 -10.01
N GLU A 138 0.93 -5.81 -9.51
CA GLU A 138 1.40 -6.88 -8.62
C GLU A 138 0.73 -6.82 -7.24
N LEU A 139 0.50 -5.60 -6.71
CA LEU A 139 -0.24 -5.40 -5.46
C LEU A 139 -1.65 -5.98 -5.57
N LEU A 140 -2.46 -5.53 -6.54
CA LEU A 140 -3.84 -5.98 -6.70
C LEU A 140 -3.92 -7.48 -7.00
N SER A 141 -3.01 -8.00 -7.83
CA SER A 141 -2.91 -9.44 -8.08
C SER A 141 -2.66 -10.23 -6.80
N SER A 142 -1.79 -9.70 -5.91
CA SER A 142 -1.50 -10.32 -4.61
C SER A 142 -2.69 -10.28 -3.67
N ILE A 143 -3.47 -9.19 -3.69
CA ILE A 143 -4.70 -9.04 -2.89
C ILE A 143 -5.73 -10.08 -3.32
N VAL A 144 -6.04 -10.18 -4.60
CA VAL A 144 -6.99 -11.18 -5.14
C VAL A 144 -6.52 -12.60 -4.83
N ALA A 145 -5.22 -12.87 -5.03
CA ALA A 145 -4.64 -14.18 -4.77
C ALA A 145 -4.60 -14.55 -3.28
N TYR A 146 -4.67 -13.58 -2.37
CA TYR A 146 -4.53 -13.78 -0.92
C TYR A 146 -5.51 -14.82 -0.39
N ARG A 147 -6.78 -14.75 -0.82
CA ARG A 147 -7.83 -15.68 -0.40
C ARG A 147 -7.53 -17.15 -0.73
N SER A 148 -6.72 -17.38 -1.78
CA SER A 148 -6.35 -18.72 -2.24
C SER A 148 -5.09 -19.24 -1.55
N PHE A 149 -4.10 -18.38 -1.29
CA PHE A 149 -2.82 -18.77 -0.69
C PHE A 149 -2.78 -18.69 0.84
N LYS A 150 -3.69 -17.93 1.45
CA LYS A 150 -3.83 -17.77 2.90
C LYS A 150 -5.30 -18.01 3.33
N PRO A 151 -5.88 -19.18 3.03
CA PRO A 151 -7.31 -19.44 3.31
C PRO A 151 -7.64 -19.50 4.80
N GLU A 152 -6.64 -19.78 5.66
CA GLU A 152 -6.81 -19.87 7.12
C GLU A 152 -6.81 -18.50 7.81
N ASP A 153 -6.37 -17.45 7.12
CA ASP A 153 -6.35 -16.11 7.68
C ASP A 153 -7.77 -15.56 7.80
N LYS A 154 -8.09 -15.01 8.97
CA LYS A 154 -9.35 -14.31 9.16
C LYS A 154 -9.35 -13.00 8.37
N LEU A 155 -10.32 -12.88 7.47
CA LEU A 155 -10.63 -11.67 6.69
C LEU A 155 -11.98 -11.11 7.14
N PRO A 156 -12.05 -10.43 8.31
CA PRO A 156 -13.31 -9.90 8.84
C PRO A 156 -14.01 -8.94 7.88
N PHE A 157 -13.23 -8.24 7.05
CA PHE A 157 -13.69 -7.34 5.99
C PHE A 157 -13.18 -7.82 4.63
N THR A 158 -13.27 -9.12 4.33
CA THR A 158 -13.04 -9.68 2.98
C THR A 158 -11.77 -9.17 2.27
N GLU A 159 -11.87 -8.61 1.06
CA GLU A 159 -10.80 -8.04 0.24
C GLU A 159 -10.11 -6.85 0.90
N HIS A 160 -10.84 -6.04 1.67
CA HIS A 160 -10.25 -4.97 2.46
C HIS A 160 -9.23 -5.55 3.46
N SER A 161 -9.61 -6.58 4.21
CA SER A 161 -8.66 -7.24 5.15
C SER A 161 -7.46 -7.86 4.43
N ALA A 162 -7.65 -8.35 3.20
CA ALA A 162 -6.54 -8.85 2.40
C ALA A 162 -5.61 -7.72 1.94
N MET A 163 -6.17 -6.58 1.51
CA MET A 163 -5.42 -5.38 1.13
C MET A 163 -4.54 -4.88 2.29
N ASP A 164 -5.11 -4.75 3.49
CA ASP A 164 -4.35 -4.33 4.68
C ASP A 164 -3.15 -5.25 4.92
N LYS A 165 -3.36 -6.57 4.93
CA LYS A 165 -2.29 -7.57 5.12
C LYS A 165 -1.23 -7.52 4.03
N VAL A 166 -1.63 -7.45 2.76
CA VAL A 166 -0.70 -7.43 1.62
C VAL A 166 0.13 -6.15 1.62
N MET A 167 -0.46 -4.99 1.92
CA MET A 167 0.27 -3.72 1.97
C MET A 167 1.39 -3.72 3.01
N GLN A 168 1.31 -4.52 4.07
CA GLN A 168 2.37 -4.62 5.08
C GLN A 168 3.59 -5.45 4.64
N LEU A 169 3.51 -6.17 3.53
CA LEU A 169 4.65 -6.96 3.04
C LEU A 169 5.81 -6.04 2.62
N ASP A 170 7.05 -6.48 2.85
CA ASP A 170 8.27 -5.70 2.53
C ASP A 170 8.30 -5.16 1.10
N LYS A 171 7.71 -5.91 0.16
CA LYS A 171 7.58 -5.55 -1.24
C LYS A 171 6.71 -4.30 -1.48
N TYR A 172 5.69 -4.09 -0.65
CA TYR A 172 4.65 -3.07 -0.87
C TYR A 172 4.69 -1.93 0.16
N LYS A 173 5.06 -2.21 1.41
CA LYS A 173 4.94 -1.27 2.53
C LYS A 173 5.61 0.10 2.33
N HIS A 174 6.67 0.15 1.52
CA HIS A 174 7.41 1.40 1.25
C HIS A 174 6.79 2.26 0.14
N GLY A 175 5.88 1.69 -0.66
CA GLY A 175 5.18 2.41 -1.74
C GLY A 175 3.80 2.93 -1.35
N ALA A 176 3.32 2.61 -0.15
CA ALA A 176 2.02 3.04 0.35
C ALA A 176 2.17 4.15 1.40
N VAL A 177 1.37 5.20 1.29
CA VAL A 177 1.35 6.34 2.20
C VAL A 177 -0.05 6.52 2.77
N GLU A 178 -0.13 6.60 4.09
CA GLU A 178 -1.35 6.94 4.81
C GLU A 178 -1.56 8.46 4.74
N CYS A 179 -2.76 8.87 4.32
CA CYS A 179 -3.19 10.25 4.24
C CYS A 179 -4.28 10.53 5.28
N PRO A 180 -4.45 11.80 5.70
CA PRO A 180 -5.58 12.19 6.53
C PRO A 180 -6.92 11.89 5.83
N PRO A 181 -7.88 11.21 6.49
CA PRO A 181 -9.16 10.85 5.87
C PRO A 181 -9.97 12.08 5.41
N GLN A 182 -9.80 13.23 6.07
CA GLN A 182 -10.44 14.50 5.72
C GLN A 182 -10.04 15.04 4.34
N TRP A 183 -9.04 14.44 3.69
CA TRP A 183 -8.65 14.80 2.34
C TRP A 183 -9.61 14.26 1.30
N PHE A 184 -9.98 12.98 1.38
CA PHE A 184 -10.76 12.35 0.31
C PHE A 184 -11.58 11.13 0.77
N ASN A 185 -11.57 10.77 2.05
CA ASN A 185 -12.27 9.58 2.58
C ASN A 185 -12.78 9.80 4.01
N ALA A 186 -13.48 10.92 4.22
CA ALA A 186 -13.91 11.35 5.54
C ALA A 186 -15.27 10.77 5.91
N TYR A 187 -15.44 10.37 7.18
CA TYR A 187 -16.70 9.85 7.74
C TYR A 187 -17.22 10.83 8.83
N PRO A 188 -18.52 11.14 8.94
CA PRO A 188 -19.07 11.90 10.03
C PRO A 188 -18.96 11.06 11.30
N SER A 189 -18.52 11.69 12.38
CA SER A 189 -18.50 11.06 13.70
C SER A 189 -19.88 10.47 14.00
N ASP A 190 -19.92 9.19 14.34
CA ASP A 190 -21.11 8.47 14.82
C ASP A 190 -21.40 8.75 16.31
N GLY A 191 -20.68 9.71 16.91
CA GLY A 191 -20.74 10.02 18.34
C GLY A 191 -19.69 9.29 19.18
N GLY A 192 -18.76 8.55 18.56
CA GLY A 192 -17.57 7.97 19.18
C GLY A 192 -16.49 8.99 19.60
N ASP A 193 -15.42 8.47 20.20
CA ASP A 193 -14.33 9.17 20.92
C ASP A 193 -14.02 10.60 20.44
N LYS A 194 -14.07 11.55 21.36
CA LYS A 194 -13.92 13.00 21.09
C LYS A 194 -12.49 13.39 20.68
N ASP A 195 -11.53 12.51 20.93
CA ASP A 195 -10.12 12.74 20.62
C ASP A 195 -9.73 12.28 19.21
N VAL A 196 -10.64 11.62 18.47
CA VAL A 196 -10.43 11.27 17.06
C VAL A 196 -11.24 12.20 16.16
N HIS A 197 -10.62 13.29 15.76
CA HIS A 197 -11.23 14.29 14.87
C HIS A 197 -11.37 13.75 13.43
N TYR A 198 -12.39 12.93 13.17
CA TYR A 198 -12.94 12.75 11.81
C TYR A 198 -13.79 13.96 11.37
N ASP A 199 -13.83 15.02 12.20
CA ASP A 199 -14.52 16.26 11.93
C ASP A 199 -14.10 16.88 10.60
N TYR A 200 -15.07 16.96 9.71
CA TYR A 200 -14.94 17.65 8.45
C TYR A 200 -14.90 19.17 8.62
N ARG A 201 -14.18 19.85 7.75
CA ARG A 201 -14.23 21.31 7.61
C ARG A 201 -14.93 21.70 6.32
N LEU A 202 -15.62 22.84 6.34
CA LEU A 202 -16.17 23.43 5.13
C LEU A 202 -15.07 23.56 4.08
N GLY A 203 -15.38 23.13 2.85
CA GLY A 203 -14.44 23.13 1.73
C GLY A 203 -13.61 21.87 1.57
N GLN A 204 -13.65 20.93 2.51
CA GLN A 204 -12.99 19.63 2.33
C GLN A 204 -13.76 18.75 1.33
N MET A 205 -13.04 17.93 0.56
CA MET A 205 -13.59 16.84 -0.23
C MET A 205 -13.98 15.72 0.74
N LEU A 206 -15.21 15.84 1.22
CA LEU A 206 -15.84 14.83 2.03
C LEU A 206 -16.53 13.83 1.14
N VAL A 207 -16.46 12.59 1.60
CA VAL A 207 -17.02 11.41 1.00
C VAL A 207 -17.97 10.78 2.01
N ASP A 208 -19.12 11.41 2.26
CA ASP A 208 -20.14 10.81 3.13
C ASP A 208 -21.56 11.39 2.98
N LYS A 209 -22.55 10.54 3.29
CA LYS A 209 -24.00 10.72 3.42
C LYS A 209 -24.55 12.01 2.82
N LEU A 210 -25.34 11.81 1.77
CA LEU A 210 -26.12 12.80 1.03
C LEU A 210 -26.58 13.98 1.88
N GLU A 211 -25.79 15.04 1.88
CA GLU A 211 -26.26 16.31 2.43
C GLU A 211 -27.12 17.03 1.39
N LYS A 212 -28.31 17.47 1.82
CA LYS A 212 -29.27 18.16 0.96
C LYS A 212 -28.79 19.54 0.50
N ASN A 213 -27.85 20.19 1.20
CA ASN A 213 -27.37 21.53 0.86
C ASN A 213 -25.88 21.55 0.46
N ARG A 214 -25.61 21.27 -0.81
CA ARG A 214 -24.24 21.18 -1.36
C ARG A 214 -23.54 22.53 -1.54
N THR A 215 -24.29 23.61 -1.70
CA THR A 215 -23.71 24.93 -2.06
C THR A 215 -22.78 25.50 -1.00
N ARG A 216 -22.99 25.18 0.28
CA ARG A 216 -22.10 25.62 1.37
C ARG A 216 -20.75 24.89 1.39
N TRP A 217 -20.64 23.76 0.71
CA TRP A 217 -19.44 22.90 0.69
C TRP A 217 -18.49 23.24 -0.46
N GLU A 218 -18.99 23.85 -1.53
CA GLU A 218 -18.23 24.20 -2.72
C GLU A 218 -17.34 25.43 -2.47
N ILE A 219 -16.21 25.22 -1.81
CA ILE A 219 -15.20 26.26 -1.57
C ILE A 219 -14.05 26.08 -2.56
N PRO A 220 -13.68 27.10 -3.34
CA PRO A 220 -12.53 27.02 -4.24
C PRO A 220 -11.25 26.63 -3.50
N LEU A 221 -10.37 25.84 -4.12
CA LEU A 221 -9.12 25.35 -3.54
C LEU A 221 -8.32 26.46 -2.82
N SER A 222 -8.19 27.63 -3.45
CA SER A 222 -7.47 28.81 -2.92
C SER A 222 -8.05 29.42 -1.63
N ARG A 223 -9.28 29.05 -1.26
CA ARG A 223 -9.95 29.44 -0.01
C ARG A 223 -10.02 28.30 1.01
N THR A 224 -9.49 27.13 0.67
CA THR A 224 -9.28 26.03 1.60
C THR A 224 -7.89 26.12 2.24
N ASN A 225 -7.57 25.17 3.10
CA ASN A 225 -6.22 24.99 3.65
C ASN A 225 -5.48 23.79 3.03
N TYR A 226 -6.01 23.17 1.97
CA TYR A 226 -5.44 21.96 1.38
C TYR A 226 -4.00 22.14 0.92
N GLU A 227 -3.73 23.17 0.12
CA GLU A 227 -2.39 23.39 -0.45
C GLU A 227 -1.33 23.44 0.65
N LYS A 228 -1.59 24.21 1.71
CA LYS A 228 -0.69 24.32 2.86
C LYS A 228 -0.54 23.00 3.62
N GLN A 229 -1.65 22.32 3.94
CA GLN A 229 -1.62 21.07 4.70
C GLN A 229 -0.89 19.96 3.95
N ILE A 230 -1.14 19.83 2.66
CA ILE A 230 -0.56 18.79 1.80
C ILE A 230 0.93 19.07 1.59
N GLU A 231 1.31 20.34 1.38
CA GLU A 231 2.72 20.72 1.30
C GLU A 231 3.47 20.42 2.61
N GLU A 232 2.92 20.79 3.76
CA GLU A 232 3.50 20.51 5.07
C GLU A 232 3.63 18.99 5.31
N PHE A 233 2.62 18.22 4.93
CA PHE A 233 2.63 16.76 5.01
C PHE A 233 3.78 16.15 4.21
N TRP A 234 3.90 16.47 2.91
CA TRP A 234 4.97 15.92 2.08
C TRP A 234 6.36 16.36 2.53
N ARG A 235 6.51 17.60 3.00
CA ARG A 235 7.77 18.09 3.60
C ARG A 235 8.14 17.29 4.84
N SER A 236 7.18 16.97 5.71
CA SER A 236 7.43 16.18 6.92
C SER A 236 7.95 14.77 6.60
N LEU A 237 7.29 14.06 5.67
CA LEU A 237 7.70 12.73 5.23
C LEU A 237 9.09 12.72 4.58
N ASN A 238 9.44 13.77 3.82
CA ASN A 238 10.77 13.89 3.23
C ASN A 238 11.87 14.04 4.29
N LYS A 239 11.55 14.75 5.37
CA LYS A 239 12.47 14.99 6.48
C LYS A 239 12.71 13.69 7.26
N GLU A 240 11.65 12.96 7.59
CA GLU A 240 11.72 11.64 8.24
C GLU A 240 12.54 10.65 7.41
N ARG A 241 12.27 10.56 6.10
CA ARG A 241 13.01 9.67 5.20
C ARG A 241 14.49 10.01 5.16
N SER A 242 14.82 11.30 5.09
CA SER A 242 16.21 11.78 5.08
C SER A 242 16.94 11.44 6.39
N GLN A 243 16.25 11.50 7.53
CA GLN A 243 16.77 11.08 8.83
C GLN A 243 17.03 9.57 8.86
N VAL A 244 16.06 8.75 8.47
CA VAL A 244 16.21 7.28 8.42
C VAL A 244 17.33 6.87 7.47
N GLN A 245 17.45 7.52 6.31
CA GLN A 245 18.54 7.25 5.37
C GLN A 245 19.91 7.63 5.94
N ALA A 246 20.00 8.77 6.64
CA ALA A 246 21.23 9.20 7.28
C ALA A 246 21.65 8.24 8.41
N GLU A 247 20.69 7.74 9.19
CA GLU A 247 20.93 6.73 10.25
C GLU A 247 21.41 5.40 9.66
N ARG A 248 20.71 4.87 8.64
CA ARG A 248 21.16 3.64 7.93
C ARG A 248 22.58 3.79 7.39
N THR A 249 22.87 4.93 6.75
CA THR A 249 24.21 5.20 6.20
C THR A 249 25.29 5.25 7.29
N LYS A 250 24.97 5.72 8.50
CA LYS A 250 25.90 5.69 9.65
C LYS A 250 26.15 4.26 10.12
N VAL A 251 25.08 3.48 10.32
CA VAL A 251 25.16 2.07 10.74
C VAL A 251 25.96 1.23 9.74
N ASP A 252 25.74 1.42 8.44
CA ASP A 252 26.47 0.68 7.41
C ASP A 252 27.96 1.04 7.39
N LYS A 253 28.30 2.32 7.63
CA LYS A 253 29.69 2.77 7.77
C LYS A 253 30.36 2.21 9.02
N GLU A 254 29.64 2.07 10.13
CA GLU A 254 30.16 1.47 11.36
C GLU A 254 30.41 -0.03 11.18
N LYS A 255 29.44 -0.77 10.62
CA LYS A 255 29.61 -2.19 10.26
C LYS A 255 30.76 -2.42 9.29
N ALA A 256 30.93 -1.55 8.29
CA ALA A 256 32.05 -1.63 7.35
C ALA A 256 33.41 -1.42 8.04
N LYS A 257 33.49 -0.54 9.04
CA LYS A 257 34.70 -0.34 9.86
C LYS A 257 34.99 -1.54 10.74
N GLU A 258 33.97 -2.11 11.39
CA GLU A 258 34.10 -3.32 12.22
C GLU A 258 34.57 -4.51 11.39
N ASN A 259 33.93 -4.79 10.26
CA ASN A 259 34.33 -5.87 9.35
C ASN A 259 35.77 -5.70 8.84
N LYS A 260 36.19 -4.45 8.57
CA LYS A 260 37.58 -4.17 8.17
C LYS A 260 38.56 -4.43 9.32
N ALA A 261 38.24 -4.00 10.54
CA ALA A 261 39.06 -4.24 11.72
C ALA A 261 39.15 -5.73 12.08
N GLU A 262 38.08 -6.50 11.91
CA GLU A 262 38.08 -7.96 12.07
C GLU A 262 38.93 -8.65 11.01
N GLY A 263 38.84 -8.24 9.74
CA GLY A 263 39.69 -8.74 8.67
C GLY A 263 41.18 -8.48 8.93
N GLU A 264 41.54 -7.27 9.36
CA GLU A 264 42.92 -6.92 9.72
C GLU A 264 43.44 -7.74 10.92
N ARG A 265 42.60 -8.01 11.92
CA ARG A 265 42.97 -8.88 13.05
C ARG A 265 43.19 -10.32 12.62
N ALA A 266 42.31 -10.88 11.78
CA ALA A 266 42.43 -12.23 11.26
C ALA A 266 43.72 -12.42 10.44
N ASP A 267 44.09 -11.42 9.63
CA ASP A 267 45.34 -11.42 8.86
C ASP A 267 46.59 -11.37 9.76
N ILE A 268 46.55 -10.61 10.85
CA ILE A 268 47.64 -10.56 11.84
C ILE A 268 47.79 -11.91 12.54
N ASP A 269 46.70 -12.52 12.96
CA ASP A 269 46.72 -13.81 13.65
C ASP A 269 47.19 -14.93 12.72
N LYS A 270 46.80 -14.91 11.44
CA LYS A 270 47.32 -15.81 10.42
C LYS A 270 48.83 -15.66 10.22
N LYS A 271 49.34 -14.43 10.09
CA LYS A 271 50.79 -14.17 9.97
C LYS A 271 51.56 -14.65 11.21
N LYS A 272 51.00 -14.51 12.41
CA LYS A 272 51.61 -15.04 13.63
C LYS A 272 51.63 -16.57 13.64
N ALA A 273 50.54 -17.21 13.24
CA ALA A 273 50.47 -18.67 13.14
C ALA A 273 51.50 -19.21 12.13
N ASP A 274 51.60 -18.60 10.95
CA ASP A 274 52.58 -18.97 9.92
C ASP A 274 54.02 -18.79 10.41
N ALA A 275 54.31 -17.74 11.17
CA ALA A 275 55.63 -17.51 11.77
C ALA A 275 55.98 -18.54 12.88
N ILE A 276 54.98 -19.04 13.61
CA ILE A 276 55.17 -20.12 14.59
C ILE A 276 55.43 -21.44 13.86
N VAL A 277 54.65 -21.76 12.82
CA VAL A 277 54.85 -22.96 12.00
C VAL A 277 56.21 -22.93 11.31
N GLY A 278 56.66 -21.78 10.80
CA GLY A 278 58.00 -21.60 10.23
C GLY A 278 59.14 -21.79 11.24
N LYS A 279 58.92 -21.47 12.53
CA LYS A 279 59.88 -21.76 13.61
C LYS A 279 59.87 -23.22 14.07
N VAL A 280 58.73 -23.90 13.98
CA VAL A 280 58.59 -25.33 14.32
C VAL A 280 59.09 -26.23 13.18
N GLY A 281 58.95 -25.81 11.92
CA GLY A 281 59.47 -26.50 10.74
C GLY A 281 61.00 -26.54 10.66
N GLY A 282 61.71 -25.68 11.42
CA GLY A 282 63.16 -25.77 11.58
C GLY A 282 63.63 -26.82 12.59
N ASN A 283 62.70 -27.53 13.27
CA ASN A 283 63.03 -28.48 14.34
C ASN A 283 62.27 -29.82 14.22
N ALA A 284 61.64 -30.10 13.07
CA ALA A 284 60.79 -31.26 12.86
C ALA A 284 61.39 -32.33 11.92
N GLU A 285 62.72 -32.54 11.96
CA GLU A 285 63.36 -33.74 11.37
C GLU A 285 63.56 -34.89 12.38
N ALA A 286 62.94 -34.85 13.56
CA ALA A 286 63.11 -35.91 14.55
C ALA A 286 61.82 -36.24 15.33
N ASN A 287 60.88 -36.94 14.71
CA ASN A 287 60.16 -38.10 15.28
C ASN A 287 58.93 -38.45 14.45
N GLU A 288 59.06 -39.41 13.54
CA GLU A 288 57.92 -40.21 13.10
C GLU A 288 57.78 -41.43 14.01
N ARG A 289 56.74 -41.49 14.84
CA ARG A 289 56.15 -42.77 15.27
C ARG A 289 54.62 -42.67 15.32
N HIS A 290 54.03 -43.48 14.45
CA HIS A 290 52.71 -44.10 14.46
C HIS A 290 51.63 -43.56 15.41
N VAL A 291 50.53 -43.06 14.83
CA VAL A 291 49.19 -43.29 15.37
C VAL A 291 48.23 -43.63 14.23
N HIS A 292 47.57 -44.76 14.42
CA HIS A 292 46.61 -45.43 13.54
C HIS A 292 45.26 -44.70 13.56
N VAL A 293 44.63 -44.56 12.39
CA VAL A 293 43.31 -43.95 12.20
C VAL A 293 42.22 -45.00 12.45
N ASP A 294 41.25 -44.71 13.32
CA ASP A 294 40.02 -45.49 13.41
C ASP A 294 38.82 -44.66 12.92
N LYS A 295 38.24 -45.12 11.80
CA LYS A 295 37.14 -44.49 11.07
C LYS A 295 35.81 -45.10 11.50
N HIS A 296 35.31 -44.80 12.70
CA HIS A 296 33.90 -45.06 13.03
C HIS A 296 33.43 -44.12 14.16
N LYS A 297 32.76 -43.03 13.79
CA LYS A 297 31.77 -42.28 14.61
C LYS A 297 31.14 -41.15 13.79
N LEU A 298 30.35 -41.54 12.79
CA LEU A 298 29.30 -40.71 12.18
C LEU A 298 28.01 -41.53 12.31
N PHE A 299 26.88 -40.85 12.59
CA PHE A 299 25.51 -41.35 12.85
C PHE A 299 25.08 -41.46 14.32
N SER A 300 24.26 -40.50 14.79
CA SER A 300 23.01 -40.73 15.56
C SER A 300 22.42 -39.46 16.24
N PHE A 301 22.10 -38.42 15.47
CA PHE A 301 21.26 -37.32 16.01
C PHE A 301 20.09 -37.01 15.06
N LEU A 302 19.09 -37.88 15.07
CA LEU A 302 17.72 -37.59 14.65
C LEU A 302 16.78 -38.43 15.51
N GLN A 303 15.62 -37.85 15.81
CA GLN A 303 14.51 -38.36 16.61
C GLN A 303 14.63 -38.04 18.11
N HIS A 304 13.82 -37.08 18.58
CA HIS A 304 12.88 -37.22 19.70
C HIS A 304 11.96 -35.97 19.71
N ALA A 305 10.74 -36.13 19.20
CA ALA A 305 9.60 -35.30 19.54
C ALA A 305 8.72 -36.10 20.51
N PRO A 306 7.94 -35.42 21.38
CA PRO A 306 6.58 -35.90 21.61
C PRO A 306 5.54 -34.78 21.51
N ALA A 307 4.40 -35.15 20.91
CA ALA A 307 3.14 -34.43 20.86
C ALA A 307 2.24 -34.75 22.07
N LYS A 308 1.31 -33.84 22.40
CA LYS A 308 -0.09 -34.05 22.87
C LYS A 308 -0.75 -32.69 23.17
N ASN A 309 -1.82 -32.31 22.43
CA ASN A 309 -3.27 -32.46 22.73
C ASN A 309 -3.79 -31.49 23.83
N GLU A 310 -5.00 -30.94 23.85
CA GLU A 310 -6.12 -30.64 22.91
C GLU A 310 -7.21 -29.93 23.77
N ARG A 311 -8.06 -29.06 23.17
CA ARG A 311 -9.37 -28.52 23.66
C ARG A 311 -9.33 -27.38 24.72
N ALA A 312 -10.24 -26.38 24.75
CA ALA A 312 -11.61 -26.27 24.24
C ALA A 312 -12.14 -24.82 24.20
N LYS A 313 -13.28 -24.64 23.46
CA LYS A 313 -14.34 -23.59 23.55
C LYS A 313 -13.99 -22.18 23.03
N GLY A 314 -14.75 -21.52 22.15
CA GLY A 314 -16.14 -21.68 21.72
C GLY A 314 -16.93 -20.47 22.20
N ASP A 315 -17.06 -19.44 21.36
CA ASP A 315 -18.12 -18.43 21.48
C ASP A 315 -18.43 -17.80 20.12
N GLN A 316 -19.72 -17.76 19.79
CA GLN A 316 -20.30 -17.24 18.55
C GLN A 316 -20.86 -15.84 18.83
N ASP A 317 -20.47 -14.84 18.03
CA ASP A 317 -21.09 -13.49 18.03
C ASP A 317 -21.88 -13.30 16.72
N PRO A 318 -23.19 -13.02 16.77
CA PRO A 318 -24.07 -12.97 15.62
C PRO A 318 -24.12 -11.57 14.99
N ARG A 319 -23.12 -11.20 14.19
CA ARG A 319 -23.22 -10.06 13.24
C ARG A 319 -22.50 -10.39 11.93
N ARG A 320 -23.12 -11.26 11.14
CA ARG A 320 -22.86 -11.43 9.71
C ARG A 320 -24.14 -11.05 8.98
N GLU A 321 -24.03 -10.02 8.15
CA GLU A 321 -24.94 -9.49 7.13
C GLU A 321 -25.03 -7.97 7.27
N VAL A 322 -24.06 -7.25 6.68
CA VAL A 322 -24.24 -6.03 5.87
C VAL A 322 -23.05 -5.94 4.91
#